data_AF-A0A8E2EW98-F1
#
_entry.id   AF-A0A8E2EW98-F1
#
_cell.length_a   1.000
_cell.length_b   1.000
_cell.length_c   1.000
_cell.angle_alpha   90.00
_cell.angle_beta   90.00
_cell.angle_gamma   90.00
#
_symmetry.space_group_name_H-M   'P 1'
#
loop_
_entity.id
_entity.type
_entity.pdbx_description
1 polymer ?
#
loop_
_entity_poly.entity_id
_entity_poly.type
_entity_poly.pdbx_seq_one_letter_code
_entity_poly.pdbx_strand_id
1 'polypeptide(L)'
;MRVTAKAKFQALREAEDLQRRSAVYDWLSAADTALDQEIKASVRAKYPGVYRWVLDHTSIQVWRDSASRPSPILWVNGIPKSGKTTLASFLIEHLREIPSAHIFFFYCKHKDKSRNSFIAFARAIISQAITQNDSLISYVYEEAATYEVWTKSISLLTGSTNVYQIKRR
;
A
#
# COMPACT_ATOMS: atom_id res chain seq x y z
N MET A 1 -28.22 -24.82 -24.00
CA MET A 1 -28.31 -25.03 -22.53
C MET A 1 -26.95 -25.00 -21.80
N ARG A 2 -25.88 -25.68 -22.27
CA ARG A 2 -24.58 -25.70 -21.54
C ARG A 2 -23.84 -24.36 -21.44
N VAL A 3 -23.93 -23.50 -22.46
CA VAL A 3 -23.25 -22.18 -22.50
C VAL A 3 -23.80 -21.24 -21.41
N THR A 4 -25.12 -21.26 -21.19
CA THR A 4 -25.81 -20.42 -20.20
C THR A 4 -25.45 -20.79 -18.77
N ALA A 5 -25.27 -22.08 -18.48
CA ALA A 5 -24.87 -22.54 -17.14
C ALA A 5 -23.42 -22.13 -16.80
N LYS A 6 -22.50 -22.22 -17.77
CA LYS A 6 -21.10 -21.78 -17.59
C LYS A 6 -21.01 -20.27 -17.35
N ALA A 7 -21.72 -19.47 -18.16
CA ALA A 7 -21.76 -18.02 -17.99
C ALA A 7 -22.35 -17.63 -16.62
N LYS A 8 -23.42 -18.29 -16.17
CA LYS A 8 -24.02 -18.05 -14.86
C LYS A 8 -23.06 -18.39 -13.71
N PHE A 9 -22.34 -19.50 -13.80
CA PHE A 9 -21.34 -19.88 -12.80
C PHE A 9 -20.17 -18.89 -12.74
N GLN A 10 -19.72 -18.42 -13.90
CA GLN A 10 -18.62 -17.45 -13.99
C GLN A 10 -19.03 -16.09 -13.39
N ALA A 11 -20.23 -15.60 -13.71
CA ALA A 11 -20.76 -14.37 -13.13
C ALA A 11 -20.92 -14.44 -11.60
N LEU A 12 -21.32 -15.60 -11.07
CA LEU A 12 -21.41 -15.81 -9.62
C LEU A 12 -20.03 -15.73 -8.95
N ARG A 13 -19.01 -16.35 -9.56
CA ARG A 13 -17.64 -16.31 -9.05
C ARG A 13 -17.05 -14.90 -9.09
N GLU A 14 -17.25 -14.18 -10.18
CA GLU A 14 -16.81 -12.79 -10.31
C GLU A 14 -17.48 -11.88 -9.27
N ALA A 15 -18.77 -12.08 -9.00
CA ALA A 15 -19.47 -11.34 -7.95
C ALA A 15 -18.92 -11.66 -6.54
N GLU A 16 -18.62 -12.93 -6.27
CA GLU A 16 -18.01 -13.35 -5.01
C GLU A 16 -16.59 -12.76 -4.84
N ASP A 17 -15.76 -12.81 -5.88
CA ASP A 17 -14.41 -12.25 -5.88
C ASP A 17 -14.45 -10.73 -5.65
N LEU A 18 -15.40 -10.02 -6.27
CA LEU A 18 -15.61 -8.59 -6.05
C LEU A 18 -16.03 -8.30 -4.60
N GLN A 19 -16.90 -9.13 -4.03
CA GLN A 19 -17.34 -8.98 -2.65
C GLN A 19 -16.19 -9.19 -1.66
N ARG A 20 -15.38 -10.25 -1.84
CA ARG A 20 -14.18 -10.49 -1.04
C ARG A 20 -13.21 -9.32 -1.13
N ARG A 21 -13.01 -8.80 -2.34
CA ARG A 21 -12.14 -7.66 -2.59
C ARG A 21 -12.60 -6.41 -1.85
N SER A 22 -13.89 -6.08 -1.92
CA SER A 22 -14.47 -4.96 -1.17
C SER A 22 -14.25 -5.13 0.33
N ALA A 23 -14.59 -6.30 0.88
CA ALA A 23 -14.46 -6.58 2.30
C ALA A 23 -13.02 -6.42 2.80
N VAL A 24 -12.03 -6.88 2.02
CA VAL A 24 -10.61 -6.71 2.36
C VAL A 24 -10.20 -5.24 2.37
N TYR A 25 -10.57 -4.45 1.35
CA TYR A 25 -10.20 -3.03 1.33
C TYR A 25 -10.88 -2.24 2.46
N ASP A 26 -12.14 -2.55 2.77
CA ASP A 26 -12.86 -1.96 3.89
C ASP A 26 -12.21 -2.31 5.23
N TRP A 27 -11.84 -3.58 5.42
CA TRP A 27 -11.15 -4.06 6.62
C TRP A 27 -9.76 -3.44 6.79
N LEU A 28 -8.98 -3.37 5.71
CA LEU A 28 -7.65 -2.73 5.74
C LEU A 28 -7.76 -1.25 6.08
N SER A 29 -8.78 -0.56 5.54
CA SER A 29 -8.98 0.88 5.75
C SER A 29 -7.68 1.67 5.55
N ALA A 30 -6.99 1.37 4.45
CA ALA A 30 -5.67 1.90 4.15
C ALA A 30 -5.75 3.37 3.70
N ALA A 31 -4.72 4.15 4.02
CA ALA A 31 -4.59 5.50 3.49
C ALA A 31 -4.45 5.48 1.96
N ASP A 32 -5.11 6.42 1.28
CA ASP A 32 -5.02 6.55 -0.18
C ASP A 32 -3.66 7.14 -0.59
N THR A 33 -2.71 6.25 -0.80
CA THR A 33 -1.36 6.58 -1.27
C THR A 33 -1.32 6.97 -2.74
N ALA A 34 -2.30 6.51 -3.55
CA ALA A 34 -2.39 6.86 -4.97
C ALA A 34 -2.73 8.34 -5.14
N LEU A 35 -3.71 8.83 -4.38
CA LEU A 35 -4.06 10.25 -4.35
C LEU A 35 -2.87 11.13 -3.94
N ASP A 36 -2.05 10.72 -2.98
CA ASP A 36 -0.85 11.49 -2.66
C ASP A 36 0.14 11.55 -3.81
N GLN A 37 0.37 10.41 -4.46
CA GLN A 37 1.27 10.33 -5.60
C GLN A 37 0.78 11.26 -6.72
N GLU A 38 -0.53 11.29 -6.99
CA GLU A 38 -1.16 12.18 -7.98
C GLU A 38 -1.01 13.67 -7.61
N ILE A 39 -1.25 14.03 -6.34
CA ILE A 39 -1.03 15.39 -5.85
C ILE A 39 0.44 15.80 -6.04
N LYS A 40 1.38 14.91 -5.72
CA LYS A 40 2.81 15.18 -5.91
C LYS A 40 3.19 15.22 -7.38
N ALA A 41 2.58 14.40 -8.24
CA ALA A 41 2.78 14.44 -9.69
C ALA A 41 2.33 15.80 -10.26
N SER A 42 1.18 16.29 -9.82
CA SER A 42 0.66 17.62 -10.18
C SER A 42 1.61 18.76 -9.77
N VAL A 43 2.27 18.63 -8.63
CA VAL A 43 3.32 19.58 -8.21
C VAL A 43 4.55 19.48 -9.13
N ARG A 44 4.99 18.28 -9.48
CA ARG A 44 6.14 18.06 -10.39
C ARG A 44 5.90 18.59 -11.78
N ALA A 45 4.67 18.47 -12.30
CA ALA A 45 4.31 18.92 -13.64
C ALA A 45 4.58 20.43 -13.86
N LYS A 46 4.59 21.22 -12.78
CA LYS A 46 4.93 22.65 -12.82
C LYS A 46 6.43 22.93 -13.03
N TYR A 47 7.28 21.93 -12.83
CA TYR A 47 8.74 22.03 -12.84
C TYR A 47 9.36 20.89 -13.68
N PRO A 48 9.08 20.82 -14.99
CA PRO A 48 9.57 19.75 -15.83
C PRO A 48 11.11 19.71 -15.83
N GLY A 49 11.68 18.50 -15.77
CA GLY A 49 13.14 18.28 -15.81
C GLY A 49 13.89 18.55 -14.50
N VAL A 50 13.33 19.33 -13.56
CA VAL A 50 14.02 19.74 -12.31
C VAL A 50 14.46 18.56 -11.44
N TYR A 51 13.74 17.43 -11.49
CA TYR A 51 14.06 16.27 -10.67
C TYR A 51 14.98 15.27 -11.38
N ARG A 52 15.28 15.44 -12.67
CA ARG A 52 15.98 14.43 -13.48
C ARG A 52 17.42 14.20 -13.03
N TRP A 53 18.10 15.22 -12.49
CA TRP A 53 19.48 15.11 -11.99
C TRP A 53 19.68 14.00 -10.97
N VAL A 54 18.63 13.62 -10.23
CA VAL A 54 18.72 12.59 -9.19
C VAL A 54 19.03 11.21 -9.76
N LEU A 55 18.66 10.95 -11.02
CA LEU A 55 18.90 9.68 -11.70
C LEU A 55 20.39 9.47 -12.01
N ASP A 56 21.12 10.57 -12.16
CA ASP A 56 22.55 10.60 -12.45
C ASP A 56 23.41 10.73 -11.19
N HIS A 57 22.78 10.89 -10.02
CA HIS A 57 23.49 11.04 -8.76
C HIS A 57 24.08 9.71 -8.30
N THR A 58 25.39 9.67 -8.06
CA THR A 58 26.13 8.42 -7.77
C THR A 58 25.53 7.61 -6.62
N SER A 59 25.14 8.25 -5.51
CA SER A 59 24.51 7.54 -4.38
C SER A 59 23.19 6.86 -4.74
N ILE A 60 22.42 7.42 -5.68
CA ILE A 60 21.15 6.87 -6.15
C ILE A 60 21.40 5.68 -7.05
N GLN A 61 22.34 5.80 -7.99
CA GLN A 61 22.76 4.71 -8.87
C GLN A 61 23.31 3.54 -8.06
N VAL A 62 24.22 3.80 -7.11
CA VAL A 62 24.77 2.76 -6.24
C VAL A 62 23.67 2.08 -5.44
N TRP A 63 22.71 2.83 -4.88
CA TRP A 63 21.58 2.25 -4.14
C TRP A 63 20.70 1.37 -5.04
N ARG A 64 20.35 1.86 -6.23
CA ARG A 64 19.51 1.15 -7.21
C ARG A 64 20.19 -0.12 -7.73
N ASP A 65 21.46 -0.01 -8.10
CA ASP A 65 22.21 -1.09 -8.75
C ASP A 65 22.76 -2.11 -7.72
N SER A 66 22.83 -1.72 -6.44
CA SER A 66 23.11 -2.63 -5.32
C SER A 66 21.86 -3.34 -4.79
N ALA A 67 20.74 -3.36 -5.53
CA ALA A 67 19.53 -4.11 -5.16
C ALA A 67 19.76 -5.62 -4.94
N SER A 68 20.88 -6.17 -5.41
CA SER A 68 21.32 -7.54 -5.17
C SER A 68 22.01 -7.77 -3.81
N ARG A 69 22.35 -6.71 -3.08
CA ARG A 69 22.82 -6.81 -1.68
C ARG A 69 21.63 -6.88 -0.74
N PRO A 70 21.75 -7.51 0.45
CA PRO A 70 20.69 -7.49 1.43
C PRO A 70 20.38 -6.05 1.87
N SER A 71 19.16 -5.59 1.56
CA SER A 71 18.50 -4.39 2.09
C SER A 71 19.26 -3.06 1.91
N PRO A 72 19.51 -2.58 0.67
CA PRO A 72 20.11 -1.27 0.47
C PRO A 72 19.16 -0.15 0.92
N ILE A 73 19.62 0.70 1.84
CA ILE A 73 18.86 1.86 2.35
C ILE A 73 19.46 3.16 1.81
N LEU A 74 18.61 4.02 1.27
CA LEU A 74 18.96 5.37 0.83
C LEU A 74 18.34 6.41 1.77
N TRP A 75 19.18 7.28 2.33
CA TRP A 75 18.75 8.39 3.17
C TRP A 75 18.89 9.72 2.41
N VAL A 76 17.76 10.42 2.19
CA VAL A 76 17.74 11.74 1.56
C VAL A 76 17.42 12.80 2.60
N ASN A 77 18.45 13.55 3.01
CA ASN A 77 18.35 14.61 4.01
C ASN A 77 18.33 16.00 3.37
N GLY A 78 17.78 16.99 4.07
CA GLY A 78 17.76 18.37 3.62
C GLY A 78 16.83 19.25 4.44
N ILE A 79 16.89 20.57 4.25
CA ILE A 79 16.09 21.53 5.01
C ILE A 79 14.57 21.37 4.77
N PRO A 80 13.71 21.76 5.72
CA PRO A 80 12.26 21.76 5.49
C PRO A 80 11.87 22.46 4.19
N LYS A 81 10.84 21.97 3.50
CA LYS A 81 10.35 22.48 2.21
C LYS A 81 11.34 22.41 1.03
N SER A 82 12.51 21.76 1.15
CA SER A 82 13.47 21.56 0.05
C SER A 82 13.02 20.62 -1.08
N GLY A 83 11.74 20.20 -1.12
CA GLY A 83 11.22 19.32 -2.17
C GLY A 83 11.50 17.82 -2.03
N LYS A 84 12.05 17.34 -0.90
CA LYS A 84 12.35 15.91 -0.67
C LYS A 84 11.20 14.96 -0.99
N THR A 85 9.98 15.27 -0.53
CA THR A 85 8.81 14.43 -0.79
C THR A 85 8.45 14.40 -2.28
N THR A 86 8.62 15.52 -2.97
CA THR A 86 8.38 15.62 -4.41
C THR A 86 9.46 14.85 -5.19
N LEU A 87 10.71 14.89 -4.73
CA LEU A 87 11.82 14.09 -5.26
C LEU A 87 11.56 12.59 -5.08
N ALA A 88 11.12 12.15 -3.89
CA ALA A 88 10.76 10.75 -3.66
C ALA A 88 9.63 10.29 -4.58
N SER A 89 8.63 11.14 -4.80
CA SER A 89 7.53 10.86 -5.72
C SER A 89 7.99 10.75 -7.19
N PHE A 90 9.00 11.52 -7.60
CA PHE A 90 9.66 11.36 -8.90
C PHE A 90 10.37 10.00 -9.01
N LEU A 91 11.15 9.62 -7.98
CA LEU A 91 11.84 8.33 -7.94
C LEU A 91 10.85 7.15 -7.99
N ILE A 92 9.75 7.21 -7.24
CA ILE A 92 8.70 6.18 -7.26
C ILE A 92 8.16 5.95 -8.68
N GLU A 93 7.90 7.04 -9.41
CA GLU A 93 7.40 6.96 -10.78
C GLU A 93 8.41 6.27 -11.70
N HIS A 94 9.67 6.68 -11.64
CA HIS A 94 10.72 6.11 -12.47
C HIS A 94 11.02 4.64 -12.13
N LEU A 95 10.96 4.27 -10.85
CA LEU A 95 11.16 2.89 -10.42
C LEU A 95 10.02 1.96 -10.86
N ARG A 96 8.80 2.49 -11.04
CA ARG A 96 7.66 1.72 -11.57
C ARG A 96 7.81 1.38 -13.06
N GLU A 97 8.64 2.11 -13.80
CA GLU A 97 8.93 1.82 -15.21
C GLU A 97 9.78 0.54 -15.37
N ILE A 98 10.36 0.02 -14.27
CA ILE A 98 11.15 -1.22 -14.26
C ILE A 98 10.17 -2.42 -14.22
N PRO A 99 10.08 -3.25 -15.29
CA PRO A 99 9.03 -4.27 -15.40
C PRO A 99 9.03 -5.34 -14.31
N SER A 100 10.18 -5.62 -13.70
CA SER A 100 10.34 -6.63 -12.65
C SER A 100 10.24 -6.05 -11.22
N ALA A 101 10.03 -4.75 -11.06
CA ALA A 101 10.07 -4.10 -9.76
C ALA A 101 8.67 -3.96 -9.16
N HIS A 102 8.50 -4.50 -7.95
CA HIS A 102 7.33 -4.23 -7.11
C HIS A 102 7.60 -3.01 -6.23
N ILE A 103 6.95 -1.90 -6.55
CA ILE A 103 7.14 -0.64 -5.84
C ILE A 103 5.98 -0.40 -4.88
N PHE A 104 6.31 -0.30 -3.60
CA PHE A 104 5.39 0.07 -2.53
C PHE A 104 5.89 1.32 -1.84
N PHE A 105 4.98 2.24 -1.51
CA PHE A 105 5.36 3.52 -0.93
C PHE A 105 4.32 4.00 0.06
N PHE A 106 4.76 4.87 0.96
CA PHE A 106 3.91 5.47 1.97
C PHE A 106 4.43 6.84 2.35
N TYR A 107 3.56 7.85 2.35
CA TYR A 107 3.89 9.18 2.83
C TYR A 107 3.45 9.35 4.27
N CYS A 108 4.43 9.44 5.17
CA CYS A 108 4.20 9.77 6.57
C CYS A 108 3.73 11.22 6.70
N LYS A 109 2.59 11.45 7.37
CA LYS A 109 2.07 12.80 7.67
C LYS A 109 1.88 12.92 9.17
N HIS A 110 2.75 13.69 9.84
CA HIS A 110 2.78 13.75 11.31
C HIS A 110 1.44 14.14 11.95
N LYS A 111 0.71 15.08 11.34
CA LYS A 111 -0.59 15.58 11.84
C LYS A 111 -1.78 14.68 11.49
N ASP A 112 -1.56 13.60 10.75
CA ASP A 112 -2.62 12.69 10.30
C ASP A 112 -2.43 11.33 10.96
N LYS A 113 -3.33 10.99 11.89
CA LYS A 113 -3.28 9.73 12.65
C LYS A 113 -3.45 8.49 11.76
N SER A 114 -4.10 8.64 10.61
CA SER A 114 -4.20 7.56 9.62
C SER A 114 -2.88 7.34 8.87
N ARG A 115 -1.83 8.13 9.18
CA ARG A 115 -0.60 8.21 8.38
C ARG A 115 0.68 8.42 9.19
N ASN A 116 0.65 8.17 10.49
CA ASN A 116 1.79 8.41 11.38
C ASN A 116 2.12 7.21 12.28
N SER A 117 1.59 6.02 11.94
CA SER A 117 1.81 4.79 12.69
C SER A 117 2.31 3.67 11.79
N PHE A 118 2.96 2.68 12.41
CA PHE A 118 3.35 1.45 11.71
C PHE A 118 2.14 0.68 11.16
N ILE A 119 1.02 0.68 11.89
CA ILE A 119 -0.22 0.02 11.45
C ILE A 119 -0.75 0.66 10.16
N ALA A 120 -0.76 1.99 10.10
CA ALA A 120 -1.15 2.72 8.89
C ALA A 120 -0.23 2.41 7.70
N PHE A 121 1.07 2.36 7.95
CA PHE A 121 2.06 1.95 6.94
C PHE A 121 1.77 0.53 6.44
N ALA A 122 1.68 -0.46 7.34
CA ALA A 122 1.46 -1.86 6.99
C ALA A 122 0.18 -2.06 6.16
N ARG A 123 -0.94 -1.45 6.58
CA ARG A 123 -2.21 -1.47 5.83
C ARG A 123 -2.06 -0.94 4.41
N ALA A 124 -1.34 0.17 4.24
CA ALA A 124 -1.10 0.76 2.93
C ALA A 124 -0.22 -0.11 2.03
N ILE A 125 0.82 -0.76 2.58
CA ILE A 125 1.68 -1.67 1.81
C ILE A 125 0.91 -2.94 1.41
N ILE A 126 0.15 -3.54 2.32
CA ILE A 126 -0.67 -4.73 2.03
C ILE A 126 -1.72 -4.40 0.95
N SER A 127 -2.40 -3.25 1.06
CA SER A 127 -3.36 -2.79 0.05
C SER A 127 -2.72 -2.64 -1.34
N GLN A 128 -1.51 -2.08 -1.42
CA GLN A 128 -0.76 -1.99 -2.68
C GLN A 128 -0.32 -3.37 -3.20
N ALA A 129 0.10 -4.28 -2.32
CA ALA A 129 0.52 -5.64 -2.70
C ALA A 129 -0.64 -6.43 -3.30
N ILE A 130 -1.83 -6.39 -2.70
CA ILE A 130 -3.06 -7.01 -3.22
C ILE A 130 -3.41 -6.44 -4.60
N THR A 131 -3.22 -5.13 -4.79
CA THR A 131 -3.51 -4.47 -6.06
C THR A 131 -2.55 -4.92 -7.18
N GLN A 132 -1.32 -5.28 -6.83
CA GLN A 132 -0.32 -5.80 -7.78
C GLN A 132 -0.39 -7.33 -7.96
N ASN A 133 -1.02 -8.05 -7.05
CA ASN A 133 -1.14 -9.51 -7.09
C ASN A 133 -2.47 -9.97 -6.50
N ASP A 134 -3.44 -10.22 -7.38
CA ASP A 134 -4.80 -10.65 -7.01
C ASP A 134 -4.83 -11.98 -6.25
N SER A 135 -3.82 -12.84 -6.39
CA SER A 135 -3.79 -14.12 -5.63
C SER A 135 -3.69 -13.92 -4.12
N LEU A 136 -3.22 -12.75 -3.66
CA LEU A 136 -3.16 -12.40 -2.25
C LEU A 136 -4.52 -12.11 -1.63
N ILE A 137 -5.55 -11.81 -2.45
CA ILE A 137 -6.85 -11.40 -1.90
C ILE A 137 -7.50 -12.50 -1.07
N SER A 138 -7.38 -13.75 -1.51
CA SER A 138 -7.99 -14.89 -0.82
C SER A 138 -7.34 -15.11 0.54
N TYR A 139 -6.00 -15.07 0.58
CA TYR A 139 -5.24 -15.20 1.82
C TYR A 139 -5.60 -14.08 2.82
N VAL A 140 -5.61 -12.82 2.37
CA VAL A 140 -5.92 -11.69 3.26
C VAL A 140 -7.39 -11.70 3.71
N TYR A 141 -8.32 -12.13 2.86
CA TYR A 141 -9.72 -12.29 3.22
C TYR A 141 -9.91 -13.35 4.31
N GLU A 142 -9.24 -14.50 4.21
CA GLU A 142 -9.30 -15.57 5.21
C GLU A 142 -8.73 -15.13 6.57
N GLU A 143 -7.60 -14.42 6.56
CA GLU A 143 -7.01 -13.85 7.77
C GLU A 143 -7.93 -12.79 8.41
N ALA A 144 -8.51 -11.89 7.62
CA ALA A 144 -9.44 -10.88 8.10
C ALA A 144 -10.70 -11.49 8.73
N ALA A 145 -11.29 -12.50 8.06
CA ALA A 145 -12.45 -13.23 8.55
C ALA A 145 -12.15 -13.96 9.87
N THR A 146 -10.97 -14.57 9.99
CA THR A 146 -10.53 -15.25 11.22
C THR A 146 -10.44 -14.27 12.40
N TYR A 147 -9.85 -13.09 12.17
CA TYR A 147 -9.80 -12.02 13.18
C TYR A 147 -11.20 -11.54 13.60
N GLU A 148 -12.12 -11.37 12.66
CA GLU A 148 -13.50 -10.98 12.99
C GLU A 148 -14.23 -12.01 13.83
N VAL A 149 -14.11 -13.30 13.47
CA VAL A 149 -14.72 -14.39 14.24
C VAL A 149 -14.13 -14.41 15.65
N TRP A 150 -12.80 -14.32 15.77
CA TRP A 150 -12.12 -14.35 17.06
C TRP A 150 -12.50 -13.16 17.96
N THR A 151 -12.55 -11.95 17.41
CA THR A 151 -12.95 -10.75 18.17
C THR A 151 -14.41 -10.81 18.62
N LYS A 152 -15.31 -11.30 17.76
CA LYS A 152 -16.73 -11.55 18.13
C LYS A 152 -16.83 -12.60 19.24
N SER A 153 -16.14 -13.73 19.13
CA SER A 153 -16.12 -14.77 20.17
C SER A 153 -15.62 -14.25 21.52
N ILE A 154 -14.56 -13.44 21.56
CA ILE A 154 -14.07 -12.84 22.81
C ILE A 154 -15.07 -11.84 23.37
N SER A 155 -15.69 -11.01 22.53
CA SER A 155 -16.69 -10.04 23.00
C SER A 155 -17.90 -10.73 23.64
N LEU A 156 -18.33 -11.87 23.09
CA LEU A 156 -19.40 -12.70 23.65
C LEU A 156 -19.00 -13.36 24.97
N LEU A 157 -17.75 -13.81 25.12
CA LEU A 157 -17.26 -14.45 26.34
C LEU A 157 -16.95 -13.45 27.46
N THR A 158 -16.53 -12.23 27.12
CA THR A 158 -16.06 -11.23 28.10
C THR A 158 -17.08 -10.12 28.40
N GLY A 159 -18.24 -10.13 27.72
CA GLY A 159 -19.27 -9.10 27.85
C GLY A 159 -18.80 -7.68 27.48
N SER A 160 -17.61 -7.56 26.88
CA SER A 160 -16.94 -6.29 26.61
C SER A 160 -16.99 -5.99 25.11
N THR A 161 -17.63 -4.88 24.74
CA THR A 161 -17.79 -4.42 23.36
C THR A 161 -16.53 -3.74 22.79
N ASN A 162 -15.41 -3.71 23.53
CA ASN A 162 -14.23 -2.92 23.19
C ASN A 162 -12.95 -3.76 23.28
N VAL A 163 -12.67 -4.58 22.25
CA VAL A 163 -11.42 -5.35 22.15
C VAL A 163 -10.27 -4.50 21.55
N TYR A 164 -10.51 -3.24 21.17
CA TYR A 164 -9.46 -2.33 20.67
C TYR A 164 -8.73 -1.58 21.79
N GLN A 165 -8.02 -2.30 22.65
CA GLN A 165 -6.89 -1.75 23.41
C GLN A 165 -5.76 -2.77 23.43
N ILE A 166 -5.00 -2.86 22.33
CA ILE A 166 -3.63 -3.38 22.40
C ILE A 166 -2.79 -2.31 23.11
N LYS A 167 -2.90 -2.27 24.44
CA LYS A 167 -1.85 -1.71 25.30
C LYS A 167 -0.74 -2.76 25.38
N ARG A 168 0.28 -2.64 24.53
CA ARG A 168 1.58 -3.23 24.84
C ARG A 168 2.45 -2.13 25.46
N ARG A 169 3.07 -2.51 26.58
CA ARG A 169 3.85 -1.69 27.52
C ARG A 169 4.85 -0.75 26.85
#